data_AF-A0A9D1X2R9-F1
#
_entry.id   AF-A0A9D1X2R9-F1
#
_cell.length_a   1.000
_cell.length_b   1.000
_cell.length_c   1.000
_cell.angle_alpha   90.00
_cell.angle_beta   90.00
_cell.angle_gamma   90.00
#
_symmetry.space_group_name_H-M   'P 1'
#
loop_
_entity.id
_entity.type
_entity.pdbx_description
1 polymer ?
#
loop_
_entity_poly.entity_id
_entity_poly.type
_entity_poly.pdbx_seq_one_letter_code
_entity_poly.pdbx_strand_id
1 'polypeptide(L)' 'FSNGIGVEKTWPVHSPIVTKIEVIRKGKVRRAKLYYLRDRVGKKAKVKELVK' A
#
# COMPACT_ATOMS: atom_id res chain seq x y z
N PHE A 1 -12.95 -2.31 -7.80
CA PHE A 1 -14.20 -1.63 -7.39
C PHE A 1 -13.94 -0.83 -6.14
N SER A 2 -13.61 0.45 -6.30
CA SER A 2 -13.56 1.42 -5.21
C SER A 2 -14.19 2.68 -5.79
N ASN A 3 -15.45 2.91 -5.44
CA ASN A 3 -16.24 4.06 -5.90
C ASN A 3 -15.81 5.32 -5.11
N GLY A 4 -14.52 5.64 -5.10
CA GLY A 4 -13.95 6.75 -4.31
C GLY A 4 -13.75 6.45 -2.82
N ILE A 5 -14.03 5.23 -2.35
CA ILE A 5 -13.88 4.81 -0.95
C ILE A 5 -12.56 4.04 -0.78
N GLY A 6 -11.72 4.47 0.18
CA GLY A 6 -10.47 3.77 0.51
C GLY A 6 -10.74 2.42 1.16
N VAL A 7 -10.14 1.34 0.63
CA VAL A 7 -10.29 -0.03 1.13
C VAL A 7 -8.92 -0.58 1.53
N GLU A 8 -8.80 -1.13 2.73
CA GLU A 8 -7.63 -1.85 3.21
C GLU A 8 -7.90 -3.35 3.24
N LYS A 9 -6.91 -4.17 2.89
CA LYS A 9 -7.02 -5.64 2.94
C LYS A 9 -5.75 -6.28 3.48
N THR A 10 -5.91 -7.13 4.49
CA THR A 10 -4.82 -7.92 5.08
C THR A 10 -4.83 -9.31 4.48
N TRP A 11 -3.68 -9.75 3.97
CA TRP A 11 -3.51 -11.06 3.35
C TRP A 11 -2.53 -11.92 4.14
N PRO A 12 -2.88 -13.15 4.53
CA PRO A 12 -1.91 -14.09 5.08
C PRO A 12 -0.95 -14.58 3.99
N VAL A 13 0.35 -14.57 4.25
CA VAL A 13 1.40 -14.89 3.25
C VAL A 13 1.35 -16.34 2.77
N HIS A 14 0.97 -17.27 3.64
CA HIS A 14 0.89 -18.70 3.33
C HIS A 14 -0.53 -19.18 3.00
N SER A 15 -1.46 -18.25 2.73
CA SER A 15 -2.82 -18.64 2.36
C SER A 15 -2.84 -19.22 0.93
N PRO A 16 -3.50 -20.36 0.69
CA PRO A 16 -3.63 -20.94 -0.65
C PRO A 16 -4.47 -20.07 -1.60
N ILE A 17 -5.19 -19.07 -1.08
CA ILE A 17 -6.01 -18.14 -1.87
C ILE A 17 -5.12 -17.14 -2.65
N VAL A 18 -3.90 -16.89 -2.17
CA VAL A 18 -2.99 -15.90 -2.78
C VAL A 18 -2.01 -16.63 -3.70
N THR A 19 -2.26 -16.60 -5.01
CA THR A 19 -1.44 -17.31 -6.01
C THR A 19 -0.05 -16.71 -6.20
N LYS A 20 0.05 -15.37 -6.27
CA LYS A 20 1.30 -14.66 -6.55
C LYS A 20 1.29 -13.26 -5.96
N ILE A 21 2.44 -12.83 -5.43
CA ILE A 21 2.67 -11.46 -4.94
C ILE A 21 3.78 -10.84 -5.79
N GLU A 22 3.44 -9.82 -6.56
CA GLU A 22 4.39 -9.07 -7.38
C GLU A 22 4.56 -7.65 -6.84
N VAL A 23 5.81 -7.21 -6.68
CA VAL A 23 6.11 -5.84 -6.22
C VAL A 23 6.12 -4.91 -7.43
N ILE A 24 5.05 -4.14 -7.60
CA ILE A 24 4.92 -3.20 -8.73
C ILE A 24 5.83 -1.97 -8.56
N ARG A 25 5.91 -1.41 -7.34
CA ARG A 25 6.72 -0.19 -7.08
C ARG A 25 7.30 -0.19 -5.67
N LYS A 26 8.55 0.26 -5.52
CA LYS A 26 9.22 0.46 -4.22
C LYS A 26 9.10 1.92 -3.78
N GLY A 27 8.44 2.15 -2.66
CA GLY A 27 8.30 3.48 -2.06
C GLY A 27 9.40 3.77 -1.02
N LYS A 28 9.90 5.01 -0.99
CA LYS A 28 10.80 5.48 0.06
C LYS A 28 9.99 5.94 1.28
N VAL A 29 10.05 5.19 2.36
CA VAL A 29 9.39 5.50 3.64
C VAL A 29 10.37 5.39 4.80
N ARG A 30 10.11 6.14 5.88
CA ARG A 30 10.95 6.11 7.10
C ARG A 30 10.32 5.30 8.24
N ARG A 31 9.02 5.05 8.19
CA ARG A 31 8.27 4.32 9.23
C ARG A 31 7.94 2.91 8.74
N ALA A 32 8.04 1.92 9.65
CA ALA A 32 7.68 0.53 9.35
C ALA A 32 6.17 0.34 9.16
N LYS A 33 5.35 1.05 9.95
CA LYS A 33 3.88 1.04 9.86
C LYS A 33 3.39 2.37 9.30
N LEU A 34 2.59 2.32 8.23
CA LEU A 34 2.15 3.50 7.46
C LEU A 34 0.73 3.96 7.80
N TYR A 35 0.31 3.84 9.06
CA TYR A 35 -1.06 4.20 9.48
C TYR A 35 -1.43 5.66 9.18
N TYR A 36 -0.44 6.56 9.15
CA TYR A 36 -0.65 7.97 8.81
C TYR A 36 -1.17 8.21 7.39
N LEU A 37 -1.16 7.19 6.52
CA LEU A 37 -1.74 7.28 5.18
C LEU A 37 -3.27 7.24 5.22
N ARG A 38 -3.88 6.71 6.29
CA ARG A 38 -5.35 6.66 6.46
C ARG A 38 -5.96 8.06 6.50
N ASP A 39 -5.28 8.99 7.15
CA ASP A 39 -5.76 10.37 7.35
C ASP A 39 -5.41 11.29 6.15
N ARG A 40 -4.65 10.80 5.16
CA ARG A 40 -4.19 11.59 4.02
C ARG A 40 -4.98 11.24 2.78
N VAL A 41 -5.51 12.25 2.10
CA VAL A 41 -6.28 12.10 0.85
C VAL A 41 -5.58 12.78 -0.32
N GLY A 42 -5.76 12.22 -1.53
CA GLY A 42 -5.28 12.81 -2.78
C GLY A 42 -3.76 12.85 -2.92
N LYS A 43 -3.21 13.96 -3.44
CA LYS A 43 -1.78 14.12 -3.74
C LYS A 43 -0.88 13.91 -2.51
N LYS A 44 -1.38 14.19 -1.30
CA LYS A 44 -0.64 14.07 -0.03
C LYS A 44 -0.44 12.61 0.42
N ALA A 45 -1.25 11.68 -0.08
CA ALA A 45 -1.12 10.25 0.22
C ALA A 45 -0.08 9.54 -0.68
N LYS A 46 0.33 10.17 -1.79
CA LYS A 46 1.28 9.57 -2.74
C LYS A 46 2.68 9.52 -2.12
N VAL A 47 3.18 8.30 -1.89
CA VAL A 47 4.53 8.05 -1.40
C VAL A 47 5.56 8.34 -2.51
N LYS A 48 6.74 8.87 -2.17
CA LYS A 48 7.83 9.06 -3.13
C LYS A 48 8.42 7.71 -3.56
N GLU A 49 8.80 7.60 -4.82
CA GLU A 49 9.49 6.42 -5.32
C GLU A 49 10.92 6.36 -4.78
N LEU A 50 11.41 5.15 -4.52
CA LEU A 50 12.80 4.92 -4.18
C LEU A 50 13.62 5.03 -5.47
N VAL A 51 14.12 6.24 -5.76
CA VAL A 51 15.13 6.43 -6.81
C VAL A 51 16.41 5.73 -6.35
N LYS A 52 16.91 4.79 -7.17
CA LYS A 52 18.16 4.07 -6.94
C LYS A 52 19.34 4.96 -7.24
#